data_AF-A0A7Z9BWK3-F1
#
_entry.id   AF-A0A7Z9BWK3-F1
#
_cell.length_a   1.000
_cell.length_b   1.000
_cell.length_c   1.000
_cell.angle_alpha   90.00
_cell.angle_beta   90.00
_cell.angle_gamma   90.00
#
_symmetry.space_group_name_H-M   'P 1'
#
loop_
_entity.id
_entity.type
_entity.pdbx_description
1 polymer ?
#
loop_
_entity_poly.entity_id
_entity_poly.type
_entity_poly.pdbx_seq_one_letter_code
_entity_poly.pdbx_strand_id
1 'polypeptide(L)' 'MTLTPSVEFLDEFDIVVVGAGHSGCEAALAAARLGCRTLLLTLNLDKIAWQPCNPAVGGPAKSQLVHEIDALGGEIGKA' A
#
# COMPACT_ATOMS: atom_id res chain seq x y z
N MET A 1 -24.20 -6.43 30.04
CA MET A 1 -23.16 -7.34 29.53
C MET A 1 -23.42 -7.52 28.04
N THR A 2 -22.90 -6.61 27.21
CA THR A 2 -23.10 -6.62 25.76
C THR A 2 -22.19 -7.68 25.16
N LEU A 3 -22.78 -8.78 24.69
CA LEU A 3 -22.11 -9.81 23.91
C LEU A 3 -21.77 -9.22 22.53
N THR A 4 -20.58 -8.67 22.39
CA THR A 4 -20.00 -8.45 21.05
C THR A 4 -19.63 -9.83 20.50
N PRO A 5 -20.19 -10.28 19.37
CA PRO A 5 -19.73 -11.51 18.74
C PRO A 5 -18.24 -11.38 18.43
N SER A 6 -17.45 -12.37 18.83
CA SER A 6 -16.05 -12.48 18.44
C SER A 6 -16.02 -12.74 16.94
N VAL A 7 -15.58 -11.73 16.18
CA VAL A 7 -15.34 -11.90 14.74
C VAL A 7 -14.08 -12.75 14.60
N GLU A 8 -14.25 -14.00 14.17
CA GLU A 8 -13.13 -14.83 13.71
C GLU A 8 -12.89 -14.54 12.23
N PHE A 9 -11.69 -14.10 11.89
CA PHE A 9 -11.26 -13.95 10.51
C PHE A 9 -10.84 -15.31 9.95
N LEU A 10 -11.25 -15.64 8.73
CA LEU A 10 -10.95 -16.92 8.07
C LEU A 10 -9.44 -17.15 7.87
N ASP A 11 -8.66 -16.07 7.79
CA ASP A 11 -7.22 -16.09 7.58
C ASP A 11 -6.52 -15.16 8.57
N GLU A 12 -5.36 -15.60 9.05
CA GLU A 12 -4.41 -14.77 9.78
C GLU A 12 -3.48 -14.08 8.78
N PHE A 13 -3.14 -12.82 9.04
CA PHE A 13 -2.20 -12.02 8.24
C PHE A 13 -1.11 -11.47 9.14
N ASP A 14 0.13 -11.45 8.65
CA ASP A 14 1.25 -10.84 9.38
C ASP A 14 1.13 -9.32 9.36
N ILE A 15 0.66 -8.76 8.23
CA ILE A 15 0.55 -7.32 8.00
C ILE A 15 -0.79 -7.01 7.34
N VAL A 16 -1.53 -6.05 7.93
CA VAL A 16 -2.74 -5.48 7.33
C VAL A 16 -2.48 -4.02 6.98
N VAL A 17 -2.57 -3.70 5.69
CA VAL A 17 -2.44 -2.34 5.16
C VAL A 17 -3.84 -1.79 4.88
N VAL A 18 -4.19 -0.68 5.53
CA VAL A 18 -5.50 -0.05 5.37
C VAL A 18 -5.41 1.16 4.44
N GLY A 19 -5.98 1.02 3.25
CA GLY A 19 -6.03 2.02 2.21
C GLY A 19 -5.05 1.74 1.07
N ALA A 20 -5.55 1.64 -0.16
CA ALA A 20 -4.75 1.41 -1.36
C ALA A 20 -4.35 2.70 -2.10
N GLY A 21 -3.92 3.73 -1.36
CA GLY A 21 -3.27 4.91 -1.94
C GLY A 21 -1.81 4.63 -2.34
N HIS A 22 -1.08 5.64 -2.82
CA HIS A 22 0.33 5.49 -3.21
C HIS A 22 1.19 4.87 -2.10
N SER A 23 1.08 5.37 -0.87
CA SER A 23 1.81 4.83 0.29
C SER A 23 1.36 3.41 0.67
N GLY A 24 0.06 3.13 0.59
CA GLY A 24 -0.49 1.81 0.90
C GLY A 24 -0.07 0.75 -0.09
N CYS A 25 0.03 1.10 -1.38
CA CYS A 25 0.55 0.21 -2.40
C CYS A 25 2.01 -0.13 -2.11
N GLU A 26 2.87 0.86 -1.89
CA GLU A 26 4.29 0.62 -1.56
C GLU A 26 4.45 -0.22 -0.28
N ALA A 27 3.67 0.08 0.77
CA ALA A 27 3.72 -0.69 2.01
C ALA A 27 3.29 -2.14 1.82
N ALA A 28 2.19 -2.37 1.10
CA ALA A 28 1.67 -3.72 0.85
C ALA A 28 2.62 -4.54 -0.04
N LEU A 29 3.19 -3.91 -1.07
CA LEU A 29 4.14 -4.54 -1.97
C LEU A 29 5.45 -4.89 -1.25
N ALA A 30 5.98 -3.97 -0.44
CA ALA A 30 7.18 -4.22 0.35
C ALA A 30 6.98 -5.39 1.33
N ALA A 31 5.89 -5.37 2.11
CA ALA A 31 5.54 -6.43 3.04
C ALA A 31 5.39 -7.80 2.35
N ALA A 32 4.63 -7.86 1.25
CA ALA A 32 4.43 -9.09 0.49
C ALA A 32 5.74 -9.63 -0.11
N ARG A 33 6.63 -8.75 -0.61
CA ARG A 33 7.95 -9.14 -1.16
C ARG A 33 8.92 -9.65 -0.12
N LEU A 34 8.78 -9.22 1.13
CA LEU A 34 9.54 -9.73 2.26
C LEU A 34 9.01 -11.07 2.79
N GLY A 35 7.96 -11.63 2.17
CA GLY A 35 7.38 -12.92 2.52
C GLY A 35 6.30 -12.85 3.59
N CYS A 36 5.89 -11.66 4.02
CA CYS A 36 4.78 -11.50 4.95
C CYS A 36 3.44 -11.77 4.24
N ARG A 37 2.58 -12.56 4.88
CA ARG A 37 1.19 -12.73 4.44
C ARG A 37 0.45 -11.41 4.66
N THR A 38 0.28 -10.66 3.57
CA THR A 38 -0.13 -9.25 3.61
C THR A 38 -1.54 -9.07 3.07
N LEU A 39 -2.41 -8.43 3.86
CA LEU A 39 -3.75 -8.01 3.45
C LEU A 39 -3.74 -6.51 3.11
N LEU A 40 -4.11 -6.14 1.88
CA LEU A 40 -4.40 -4.76 1.51
C LEU A 40 -5.91 -4.54 1.45
N LEU A 41 -6.41 -3.67 2.33
CA LEU A 41 -7.81 -3.26 2.35
C LEU A 41 -7.99 -1.94 1.61
N THR A 42 -9.04 -1.84 0.80
CA THR A 42 -9.44 -0.58 0.18
C THR A 42 -10.96 -0.52 0.06
N LEU A 43 -11.49 0.71 0.10
CA LEU A 43 -12.92 0.95 -0.07
C LEU A 43 -13.37 0.81 -1.52
N ASN A 44 -12.46 1.00 -2.47
CA ASN A 44 -12.76 0.93 -3.90
C ASN A 44 -11.53 0.42 -4.66
N LEU A 45 -11.71 -0.71 -5.36
CA LEU A 45 -10.67 -1.34 -6.16
C LEU A 45 -10.35 -0.56 -7.45
N ASP A 46 -11.30 0.21 -7.98
CA ASP A 46 -11.11 1.06 -9.17
C ASP A 46 -10.24 2.30 -8.87
N LYS A 47 -9.96 2.57 -7.58
CA LYS A 47 -9.23 3.77 -7.13
C LYS A 47 -7.87 3.44 -6.49
N ILE A 48 -7.35 2.24 -6.73
CA ILE A 48 -6.01 1.86 -6.27
C ILE A 48 -4.97 2.80 -6.91
N ALA A 49 -4.07 3.36 -6.08
CA ALA A 49 -3.02 4.29 -6.48
C ALA A 49 -3.50 5.47 -7.35
N TRP A 50 -4.75 5.91 -7.19
CA TRP A 50 -5.28 7.04 -7.93
C TRP A 50 -4.53 8.34 -7.56
N GLN A 51 -4.22 9.16 -8.56
CA GLN A 51 -3.63 10.49 -8.46
C GLN A 51 -4.70 11.61 -8.47
N PRO A 52 -5.31 11.98 -7.33
CA PRO A 52 -6.43 12.93 -7.29
C PRO A 52 -6.02 14.40 -7.51
N CYS A 53 -4.74 14.74 -7.37
CA CYS A 53 -4.26 16.12 -7.43
C CYS A 53 -3.76 16.49 -8.82
N ASN A 54 -2.72 15.79 -9.30
CA ASN A 54 -2.08 16.06 -10.58
C ASN A 54 -1.55 14.75 -11.19
N PRO A 55 -1.65 14.55 -12.51
CA PRO A 55 -1.22 13.31 -13.17
C PRO A 55 0.29 13.31 -13.43
N ALA A 56 1.09 13.55 -12.38
CA ALA A 56 2.54 13.60 -12.49
C ALA A 56 3.22 13.05 -11.22
N VAL A 57 4.26 12.24 -11.43
CA VAL A 57 5.15 11.69 -10.40
C VAL A 57 6.51 12.37 -10.52
N GLY A 58 7.08 12.82 -9.39
CA GLY A 58 8.38 13.50 -9.36
C GLY A 58 8.31 15.03 -9.41
N GLY A 59 9.39 15.65 -9.88
CA GLY A 59 9.64 17.09 -9.82
C GLY A 59 10.68 17.46 -8.76
N PRO A 60 10.92 18.76 -8.51
CA PRO A 60 11.90 19.21 -7.51
C PRO A 60 11.66 18.55 -6.15
N ALA A 61 12.73 17.98 -5.57
CA ALA A 61 12.73 17.14 -4.37
C ALA A 61 11.97 15.81 -4.48
N LYS A 62 10.82 15.76 -5.17
CA LYS A 62 10.01 14.53 -5.30
C LYS A 62 10.68 13.46 -6.15
N SER A 63 11.40 13.83 -7.21
CA SER A 63 12.14 12.87 -8.04
C SER A 63 13.21 12.13 -7.25
N GLN A 64 13.86 12.81 -6.31
CA GLN A 64 14.82 12.16 -5.41
C GLN A 64 14.15 11.05 -4.60
N LEU A 65 12.99 11.33 -3.99
CA LEU A 65 12.23 10.32 -3.25
C LEU A 65 11.79 9.15 -4.14
N VAL A 66 11.36 9.43 -5.37
CA VAL A 66 10.97 8.38 -6.33
C VAL A 66 12.16 7.47 -6.66
N HIS A 67 13.34 8.04 -6.89
CA HIS A 67 14.56 7.26 -7.14
C HIS A 67 15.06 6.51 -5.91
N GLU A 68 14.90 7.08 -4.71
CA GLU A 68 15.19 6.38 -3.46
C GLU A 68 14.25 5.18 -3.24
N ILE A 69 12.96 5.34 -3.54
CA ILE A 69 11.99 4.24 -3.47
C ILE A 69 12.30 3.16 -4.50
N ASP A 70 12.65 3.55 -5.74
CA ASP A 70 13.10 2.59 -6.77
C ASP A 70 14.35 1.82 -6.34
N ALA A 71 15.34 2.50 -5.78
CA ALA A 71 16.55 1.87 -5.25
C ALA A 71 16.26 0.86 -4.11
N LEU A 72 15.20 1.08 -3.34
CA LEU A 72 14.72 0.16 -2.31
C LEU A 72 13.83 -0.98 -2.87
N GLY A 73 13.55 -0.97 -4.17
CA GLY A 73 12.72 -1.97 -4.85
C GLY A 73 11.22 -1.69 -4.80
N GLY A 74 10.81 -0.46 -4.51
CA GLY A 74 9.43 0.00 -4.61
C GLY A 74 8.95 0.14 -6.06
N GLU A 75 7.65 0.40 -6.26
CA GLU A 75 7.04 0.41 -7.60
C GLU A 75 6.94 1.80 -8.22
N ILE A 76 6.77 2.86 -7.43
CA ILE A 76 6.48 4.22 -7.92
C ILE A 76 7.56 4.80 -8.86
N GLY A 77 8.78 4.27 -8.78
CA GLY A 77 9.90 4.69 -9.62
C GLY A 77 10.25 3.73 -10.76
N LYS A 78 9.54 2.61 -10.90
CA LYS A 78 9.77 1.68 -12.01
C LYS A 78 9.25 2.26 -13.33
N ALA A 79 10.03 2.06 -14.39
CA ALA A 79 9.74 2.46 -15.77
C ALA A 79 9.40 1.26 -16.64
#